data_AF-R6A476-F1
#
_entry.id   AF-R6A476-F1
#
_cell.length_a   1.000
_cell.length_b   1.000
_cell.length_c   1.000
_cell.angle_alpha   90.00
_cell.angle_beta   90.00
_cell.angle_gamma   90.00
#
_symmetry.space_group_name_H-M   'P 1'
#
loop_
_entity.id
_entity.type
_entity.pdbx_description
1 polymer ?
#
loop_
_entity_poly.entity_id
_entity_poly.type
_entity_poly.pdbx_seq_one_letter_code
_entity_poly.pdbx_strand_id
1 'polypeptide(L)' 'MVAADGSVISMPTEFDDFSLKADRDYSDIEDEEAVKNVMILQNAMENNGFTGYQGEWWDYSDTVEYEAVDFEP' A
#
# COMPACT_ATOMS: atom_id res chain seq x y z
N MET A 1 7.82 -3.32 4.97
CA MET A 1 8.29 -1.91 5.01
C MET A 1 9.40 -1.78 6.06
N VAL A 2 10.21 -0.73 6.01
CA VAL A 2 11.29 -0.50 6.98
C VAL A 2 11.25 0.91 7.57
N ALA A 3 11.74 1.06 8.79
CA ALA A 3 11.98 2.34 9.43
C ALA A 3 13.26 3.00 8.87
N ALA A 4 13.52 4.24 9.29
CA ALA A 4 14.67 5.02 8.83
C ALA A 4 16.03 4.40 9.19
N ASP A 5 16.08 3.54 10.22
CA ASP A 5 17.27 2.80 10.62
C ASP A 5 17.43 1.45 9.91
N GLY A 6 16.51 1.11 9.00
CA GLY A 6 16.49 -0.14 8.25
C GLY A 6 15.83 -1.31 8.97
N SER A 7 15.29 -1.12 10.19
CA SER A 7 14.51 -2.17 10.86
C SER A 7 13.18 -2.42 10.16
N VAL A 8 12.74 -3.68 10.11
CA VAL A 8 11.43 -4.03 9.56
C VAL A 8 10.32 -3.51 10.48
N ILE A 9 9.31 -2.88 9.89
CA ILE A 9 8.11 -2.44 10.63
C ILE A 9 6.94 -3.37 10.31
N SER A 10 6.09 -3.59 11.30
CA SER A 10 4.88 -4.41 11.13
C SER A 10 3.91 -3.76 10.14
N MET A 11 3.31 -4.60 9.30
CA MET A 11 2.29 -4.26 8.29
C MET A 11 1.20 -5.35 8.30
N PRO A 12 0.00 -5.08 7.76
CA PRO A 12 -1.15 -6.00 7.84
C PRO A 12 -0.83 -7.42 7.37
N THR A 13 -0.07 -7.52 6.29
CA THR A 13 0.44 -8.76 5.70
C THR A 13 1.86 -8.54 5.19
N GLU A 14 2.50 -9.61 4.72
CA GLU A 14 3.72 -9.48 3.92
C GLU A 14 3.44 -8.79 2.59
N PHE A 15 4.49 -8.24 1.96
CA PHE A 15 4.39 -7.74 0.59
C PHE A 15 4.05 -8.89 -0.37
N ASP A 16 3.19 -8.62 -1.36
CA ASP A 16 2.75 -9.58 -2.39
C ASP A 16 1.88 -10.73 -1.84
N ASP A 17 1.18 -10.50 -0.73
CA ASP A 17 0.22 -11.43 -0.14
C ASP A 17 -1.17 -11.29 -0.78
N PHE A 18 -1.53 -12.14 -1.73
CA PHE A 18 -2.85 -12.07 -2.40
C PHE A 18 -4.04 -12.60 -1.59
N SER A 19 -3.94 -12.69 -0.25
CA SER A 19 -5.07 -13.03 0.60
C SER A 19 -6.01 -11.84 0.82
N LEU A 20 -7.24 -12.11 1.28
CA LEU A 20 -8.20 -11.06 1.60
C LEU A 20 -7.70 -10.10 2.68
N LYS A 21 -6.80 -10.54 3.56
CA LYS A 21 -6.21 -9.72 4.62
C LYS A 21 -5.32 -8.59 4.11
N ALA A 22 -4.88 -8.66 2.85
CA ALA A 22 -4.06 -7.63 2.26
C ALA A 22 -4.87 -6.43 1.75
N ASP A 23 -6.20 -6.52 1.77
CA ASP A 23 -7.07 -5.44 1.34
C ASP A 23 -6.97 -4.22 2.28
N ARG A 24 -7.67 -3.14 1.90
CA ARG A 24 -7.67 -1.88 2.67
C ARG A 24 -8.71 -1.85 3.79
N ASP A 25 -9.49 -2.92 3.97
CA ASP A 25 -10.37 -3.11 5.13
C ASP A 25 -9.59 -3.77 6.25
N TYR A 26 -8.87 -2.96 7.02
CA TYR A 26 -8.03 -3.45 8.12
C TYR A 26 -8.82 -3.91 9.37
N SER A 27 -10.16 -4.09 9.27
CA SER A 27 -11.00 -4.46 10.41
C SER A 27 -10.75 -5.89 10.91
N ASP A 28 -10.11 -6.74 10.11
CA ASP A 28 -9.74 -8.12 10.45
C ASP A 28 -8.24 -8.29 10.81
N ILE A 29 -7.53 -7.17 10.99
CA ILE A 29 -6.13 -7.14 11.42
C ILE A 29 -6.04 -6.94 12.94
N GLU A 30 -5.54 -7.95 13.65
CA GLU A 30 -5.41 -7.92 15.11
C GLU A 30 -4.23 -7.07 15.60
N ASP A 31 -3.20 -6.87 14.77
CA ASP A 31 -2.03 -6.06 15.09
C ASP A 31 -2.33 -4.56 14.93
N GLU A 32 -2.66 -3.89 16.04
CA GLU A 32 -2.94 -2.45 16.07
C GLU A 32 -1.76 -1.59 15.57
N GLU A 33 -0.51 -2.05 15.74
CA GLU A 33 0.66 -1.33 15.25
C GLU A 33 0.76 -1.42 13.73
N ALA A 34 0.49 -2.60 13.16
CA ALA A 34 0.37 -2.78 11.71
C ALA A 34 -0.69 -1.87 11.10
N VAL A 35 -1.88 -1.79 11.72
CA VAL A 35 -2.97 -0.90 11.27
C VAL A 35 -2.52 0.56 11.32
N LYS A 36 -1.86 0.98 12.40
CA LYS A 36 -1.34 2.36 12.51
C LYS A 36 -0.30 2.66 11.42
N ASN A 37 0.61 1.73 11.15
CA ASN A 37 1.68 1.90 10.16
C ASN A 37 1.12 1.99 8.74
N VAL A 38 0.17 1.12 8.38
CA VAL A 38 -0.44 1.15 7.04
C VAL A 38 -1.30 2.40 6.85
N MET A 39 -1.97 2.89 7.90
CA MET A 39 -2.70 4.15 7.83
C MET A 39 -1.79 5.36 7.64
N ILE A 40 -0.57 5.35 8.20
CA ILE A 40 0.43 6.40 7.91
C ILE A 40 0.83 6.36 6.44
N LEU A 41 1.11 5.17 5.90
CA LEU A 41 1.43 4.98 4.48
C LEU A 41 0.28 5.49 3.60
N GLN A 42 -0.94 5.02 3.85
CA GLN A 42 -2.12 5.38 3.06
C GLN A 42 -2.37 6.89 3.06
N ASN A 43 -2.37 7.53 4.22
CA ASN A 43 -2.55 8.97 4.31
C ASN A 43 -1.42 9.73 3.60
N ALA A 44 -0.17 9.28 3.73
CA ALA A 44 0.95 9.93 3.05
C ALA A 44 0.82 9.83 1.52
N MET A 45 0.49 8.64 1.00
CA MET A 45 0.34 8.42 -0.44
C MET A 45 -0.85 9.20 -1.02
N GLU A 46 -2.03 9.11 -0.40
CA GLU A 46 -3.24 9.79 -0.86
C GLU A 46 -3.09 11.33 -0.84
N ASN A 47 -2.44 11.89 0.18
CA ASN A 47 -2.16 13.33 0.26
C ASN A 47 -1.13 13.81 -0.78
N ASN A 48 -0.41 12.91 -1.46
CA ASN A 48 0.62 13.24 -2.45
C ASN A 48 0.25 12.79 -3.87
N GLY A 49 -1.05 12.60 -4.17
CA GLY A 49 -1.51 12.35 -5.53
C GLY A 49 -1.41 10.90 -5.99
N PHE A 50 -1.47 9.96 -5.05
CA PHE A 50 -1.59 8.53 -5.33
C PHE A 50 -2.96 8.01 -4.92
N THR A 51 -3.45 6.98 -5.61
CA THR A 51 -4.65 6.23 -5.25
C THR A 51 -4.27 4.78 -4.98
N GLY A 52 -4.67 4.27 -3.83
CA GLY A 52 -4.41 2.89 -3.44
C GLY A 52 -5.36 1.89 -4.09
N TYR A 53 -4.82 0.76 -4.55
CA TYR A 53 -5.65 -0.37 -5.00
C TYR A 53 -6.39 -1.01 -3.82
N GLN A 54 -7.66 -1.36 -3.99
CA GLN A 54 -8.51 -1.78 -2.86
C GLN A 54 -8.09 -3.13 -2.27
N GLY A 55 -7.56 -4.05 -3.08
CA GLY A 55 -7.19 -5.40 -2.64
C GLY A 55 -5.78 -5.54 -2.07
N GLU A 56 -4.95 -4.49 -2.16
CA GLU A 56 -3.54 -4.57 -1.78
C GLU A 56 -3.10 -3.27 -1.10
N TRP A 57 -2.75 -3.34 0.19
CA TRP A 57 -2.36 -2.16 0.96
C TRP A 57 -1.09 -1.48 0.44
N TRP A 58 -0.20 -2.22 -0.22
CA TRP A 58 1.07 -1.72 -0.78
C TRP A 58 0.93 -1.13 -2.20
N ASP A 59 -0.13 -1.45 -2.93
CA ASP A 59 -0.27 -1.03 -4.33
C ASP A 59 -0.92 0.35 -4.43
N TYR A 60 -0.24 1.24 -5.13
CA TYR A 60 -0.63 2.61 -5.40
C TYR A 60 -0.30 2.97 -6.84
N SER A 61 -1.24 3.64 -7.51
CA SER A 61 -1.02 4.30 -8.80
C SER A 61 -1.01 5.81 -8.62
N ASP A 62 -0.25 6.54 -9.43
CA ASP A 62 -0.41 8.00 -9.49
C ASP A 62 -1.80 8.35 -10.06
N THR A 63 -2.23 9.59 -9.91
CA THR A 63 -3.51 10.06 -10.45
C THR A 63 -3.39 10.58 -11.88
N VAL A 64 -2.30 10.28 -12.59
CA VAL A 64 -2.04 10.79 -13.94
C VAL A 64 -2.44 9.73 -14.96
N GLU A 65 -3.36 10.09 -15.85
CA GLU A 65 -3.66 9.27 -17.00
C GLU A 65 -2.61 9.51 -18.10
N TYR A 66 -1.92 8.44 -18.50
CA TYR A 66 -0.98 8.46 -19.62
C TYR A 66 -1.63 7.81 -20.83
N GLU A 67 -1.42 8.37 -22.02
CA GLU A 67 -1.83 7.71 -23.24
C GLU A 67 -0.99 6.44 -23.43
N ALA A 68 -1.66 5.35 -23.79
CA ALA A 68 -0.97 4.14 -24.19
C ALA A 68 -0.17 4.44 -25.45
N VAL A 69 1.13 4.18 -25.39
CA VAL A 69 2.01 4.24 -26.55
C VAL A 69 2.22 2.84 -27.10
N ASP A 70 2.18 2.71 -28.42
CA ASP A 70 2.58 1.46 -29.06
C ASP A 70 4.05 1.19 -28.73
N PHE A 71 4.34 -0.06 -28.35
CA PHE A 71 5.70 -0.49 -28.08
C PHE A 71 6.46 -0.60 -29.40
N GLU A 72 7.48 0.25 -29.57
CA GLU A 72 8.42 0.20 -30.68
C GLU A 72 9.73 -0.49 -30.20
N PRO A 73 10.03 -1.72 -30.65
CA PRO A 73 11.19 -2.51 -30.23
C PRO A 73 12.55 -2.00 -30.74
#